data_AF-K9WUM1-F1
#
_entry.id   AF-K9WUM1-F1
#
_cell.length_a   1.000
_cell.length_b   1.000
_cell.length_c   1.000
_cell.angle_alpha   90.00
_cell.angle_beta   90.00
_cell.angle_gamma   90.00
#
_symmetry.space_group_name_H-M   'P 1'
#
loop_
_entity.id
_entity.type
_entity.pdbx_description
1 polymer ?
#
loop_
_entity_poly.entity_id
_entity_poly.type
_entity_poly.pdbx_seq_one_letter_code
_entity_poly.pdbx_strand_id
1 'polypeptide(L)'
;MSYYYSIRGWLEITPDRFVKVVEKIKSLQESYINEQKLGLYMNGWCWSETPINWSRYIFYGADVTEEGIKLLELTLQEIANLKCQVSGYFHIQGEDGEINFLYKLNDDLILFQESDLLIDIS
;
A
#
# COMPACT_ATOMS: atom_id res chain seq x y z
N MET A 1 -10.05 5.73 -22.68
CA MET A 1 -10.28 5.99 -21.24
C MET A 1 -9.24 5.18 -20.49
N SER A 2 -8.66 5.75 -19.44
CA SER A 2 -7.72 4.99 -18.60
C SER A 2 -8.52 4.09 -17.68
N TYR A 3 -8.12 2.82 -17.58
CA TYR A 3 -8.71 1.86 -16.64
C TYR A 3 -8.17 2.12 -15.23
N TYR A 4 -9.06 2.15 -14.24
CA TYR A 4 -8.71 2.39 -12.84
C TYR A 4 -8.82 1.14 -11.97
N TYR A 5 -8.06 1.17 -10.88
CA TYR A 5 -8.02 0.17 -9.84
C TYR A 5 -8.19 0.85 -8.49
N SER A 6 -9.11 0.35 -7.67
CA SER A 6 -9.27 0.78 -6.29
C SER A 6 -8.32 -0.02 -5.42
N ILE A 7 -7.37 0.66 -4.78
CA ILE A 7 -6.42 0.07 -3.85
C ILE A 7 -6.84 0.41 -2.43
N ARG A 8 -6.90 -0.58 -1.55
CA ARG A 8 -7.22 -0.42 -0.13
C ARG A 8 -6.35 -1.34 0.70
N GLY A 9 -5.67 -0.81 1.71
CA GLY A 9 -4.83 -1.64 2.54
C GLY A 9 -4.21 -0.94 3.73
N TRP A 10 -3.43 -1.71 4.47
CA TRP A 10 -2.76 -1.29 5.68
C TRP A 10 -1.47 -2.05 5.94
N LEU A 11 -0.62 -1.44 6.75
CA LEU A 11 0.60 -1.98 7.33
C LEU A 11 0.52 -1.87 8.85
N GLU A 12 0.86 -2.95 9.53
CA GLU A 12 1.11 -3.02 10.96
C GLU A 12 2.61 -2.97 11.23
N ILE A 13 2.99 -2.15 12.21
CA ILE A 13 4.37 -1.87 12.57
C ILE A 13 4.46 -1.71 14.08
N THR A 14 5.56 -2.17 14.67
CA THR A 14 5.84 -1.92 16.09
C THR A 14 6.14 -0.43 16.35
N PRO A 15 5.74 0.14 17.51
CA PRO A 15 5.90 1.56 17.80
C PRO A 15 7.33 2.11 17.67
N ASP A 16 8.35 1.30 17.98
CA ASP A 16 9.76 1.68 17.92
C ASP A 16 10.27 1.88 16.48
N ARG A 17 9.58 1.32 15.48
CA ARG A 17 9.99 1.35 14.07
C ARG A 17 9.10 2.21 13.19
N PHE A 18 7.95 2.61 13.72
CA PHE A 18 6.94 3.39 13.00
C PHE A 18 7.49 4.67 12.37
N VAL A 19 8.25 5.45 13.14
CA VAL A 19 8.82 6.72 12.68
C VAL A 19 9.69 6.52 11.43
N LYS A 20 10.53 5.48 11.43
CA LYS A 20 11.42 5.15 10.29
C LYS A 20 10.63 4.82 9.01
N VAL A 21 9.51 4.11 9.14
CA VAL A 21 8.67 3.78 7.98
C VAL A 21 7.91 5.00 7.48
N VAL A 22 7.34 5.81 8.39
CA VAL A 22 6.66 7.07 8.04
C VAL A 22 7.62 8.05 7.35
N GLU A 23 8.85 8.20 7.84
CA GLU A 23 9.87 9.04 7.21
C GLU A 23 10.22 8.56 5.80
N LYS A 24 10.30 7.25 5.58
CA LYS A 24 10.49 6.70 4.23
C LYS A 24 9.31 7.06 3.31
N ILE A 25 8.07 6.91 3.76
CA ILE A 25 6.89 7.28 2.96
C ILE A 25 6.88 8.77 2.64
N LYS A 26 7.19 9.64 3.62
CA LYS A 26 7.32 11.09 3.40
C LYS A 26 8.42 11.42 2.39
N SER A 27 9.58 10.79 2.48
CA SER A 27 10.67 10.98 1.52
C SER A 27 10.27 10.57 0.10
N LEU A 28 9.49 9.49 -0.05
CA LEU A 28 8.93 9.09 -1.33
C LEU A 28 7.90 10.12 -1.84
N GLN A 29 7.00 10.61 -0.97
CA GLN A 29 6.05 11.69 -1.31
C GLN A 29 6.77 12.92 -1.88
N GLU A 30 7.85 13.35 -1.23
CA GLU A 30 8.68 14.47 -1.69
C GLU A 30 9.36 14.19 -3.05
N SER A 31 9.80 12.95 -3.28
CA SER A 31 10.45 12.56 -4.53
C SER A 31 9.52 12.66 -5.74
N TYR A 32 8.21 12.50 -5.55
CA TYR A 32 7.19 12.59 -6.59
C TYR A 32 6.41 13.92 -6.60
N ILE A 33 6.82 14.93 -5.82
CA ILE A 33 6.05 16.18 -5.66
C ILE A 33 5.82 16.94 -6.98
N ASN A 34 6.77 16.84 -7.91
CA ASN A 34 6.68 17.50 -9.22
C ASN A 34 5.99 16.63 -10.29
N GLU A 35 5.71 15.36 -9.97
CA GLU A 35 5.00 14.45 -10.86
C GLU A 35 3.50 14.53 -10.59
N GLN A 36 2.77 15.24 -11.45
CA GLN A 36 1.35 15.54 -11.24
C GLN A 36 0.49 14.30 -10.90
N LYS A 37 0.73 13.18 -11.59
CA LYS A 37 -0.05 11.94 -11.42
C LYS A 37 0.48 11.07 -10.28
N LEU A 38 1.77 10.78 -10.25
CA LEU A 38 2.36 9.90 -9.23
C LEU A 38 2.37 10.57 -7.85
N GLY A 39 2.64 11.87 -7.78
CA GLY A 39 2.53 12.66 -6.56
C GLY A 39 1.11 12.64 -6.00
N LEU A 40 0.08 12.69 -6.85
CA LEU A 40 -1.31 12.52 -6.43
C LEU A 40 -1.55 11.14 -5.81
N TYR A 41 -1.02 10.07 -6.42
CA TYR A 41 -1.16 8.71 -5.90
C TYR A 41 -0.44 8.49 -4.56
N MET A 42 0.64 9.23 -4.29
CA MET A 42 1.33 9.20 -3.00
C MET A 42 0.54 9.84 -1.86
N ASN A 43 -0.49 10.66 -2.16
CA ASN A 43 -1.36 11.25 -1.13
C ASN A 43 -2.37 10.24 -0.55
N GLY A 44 -2.48 9.05 -1.12
CA GLY A 44 -3.34 7.98 -0.59
C GLY A 44 -2.84 7.40 0.74
N TRP A 45 -1.58 7.65 1.12
CA TRP A 45 -1.00 7.19 2.38
C TRP A 45 -1.44 8.06 3.55
N CYS A 46 -1.89 7.43 4.64
CA CYS A 46 -2.23 8.12 5.88
C CYS A 46 -1.96 7.24 7.11
N TRP A 47 -1.82 7.86 8.28
CA TRP A 47 -1.56 7.16 9.53
C TRP A 47 -2.00 8.01 10.73
N SER A 48 -2.08 7.37 11.89
CA SER A 48 -2.31 8.06 13.18
C SER A 48 -1.01 8.16 13.96
N GLU A 49 -0.71 9.35 14.48
CA GLU A 49 0.43 9.58 15.38
C GLU A 49 0.21 8.97 16.78
N THR A 50 -1.03 8.58 17.10
CA THR A 50 -1.39 7.99 18.41
C THR A 50 -1.40 6.46 18.34
N PRO A 51 -0.77 5.74 19.29
CA PRO A 51 -0.70 4.29 19.24
C PRO A 51 -2.06 3.68 19.55
N ILE A 52 -2.34 2.52 18.98
CA ILE A 52 -3.43 1.66 19.44
C ILE A 52 -2.76 0.46 20.12
N ASN A 53 -2.65 0.53 21.45
CA ASN A 53 -1.94 -0.46 22.28
C ASN A 53 -0.50 -0.71 21.80
N TRP A 54 -0.19 -1.93 21.36
CA TRP A 54 1.16 -2.40 21.04
C TRP A 54 1.57 -2.22 19.57
N SER A 55 0.66 -1.74 18.72
CA SER A 55 0.89 -1.64 17.28
C SER A 55 0.57 -0.24 16.74
N ARG A 56 1.18 0.08 15.61
CA ARG A 56 0.91 1.25 14.80
C ARG A 56 0.43 0.81 13.43
N TYR A 57 -0.44 1.61 12.84
CA TYR A 57 -1.00 1.32 11.53
C TYR A 57 -0.78 2.46 10.56
N ILE A 58 -0.37 2.10 9.34
CA ILE A 58 -0.29 2.98 8.18
C ILE A 58 -1.28 2.44 7.16
N PHE A 59 -2.10 3.30 6.59
CA PHE A 59 -3.14 2.95 5.62
C PHE A 59 -2.81 3.53 4.25
N TYR A 60 -3.33 2.87 3.23
CA TYR A 60 -3.35 3.41 1.87
C TYR A 60 -4.74 3.21 1.25
N GLY A 61 -5.24 4.25 0.62
CA GLY A 61 -6.48 4.21 -0.16
C GLY A 61 -6.43 5.17 -1.33
N ALA A 62 -6.58 4.67 -2.55
CA ALA A 62 -6.66 5.50 -3.76
C ALA A 62 -7.23 4.72 -4.95
N ASP A 63 -7.87 5.44 -5.87
CA ASP A 63 -8.17 4.93 -7.21
C ASP A 63 -7.06 5.36 -8.17
N VAL A 64 -6.39 4.38 -8.77
CA VAL A 64 -5.17 4.61 -9.56
C VAL A 64 -5.20 3.85 -10.87
N THR A 65 -4.41 4.27 -11.85
CA THR A 65 -4.14 3.44 -13.04
C THR A 65 -3.07 2.39 -12.74
N GLU A 66 -2.74 1.53 -13.71
CA GLU A 66 -1.65 0.54 -13.59
C GLU A 66 -0.31 1.13 -13.09
N GLU A 67 0.04 2.35 -13.49
CA GLU A 67 1.22 3.07 -12.98
C GLU A 67 1.20 3.28 -11.46
N GLY A 68 0.02 3.49 -10.87
CA GLY A 68 -0.13 3.62 -9.42
C GLY A 68 -0.02 2.29 -8.69
N ILE A 69 -0.40 1.17 -9.33
CA ILE A 69 -0.12 -0.17 -8.80
C ILE A 69 1.40 -0.38 -8.73
N LYS A 70 2.12 -0.08 -9.81
CA LYS A 70 3.60 -0.16 -9.85
C LYS A 70 4.24 0.73 -8.79
N LEU A 71 3.70 1.93 -8.58
CA LEU A 71 4.15 2.83 -7.52
C LEU A 71 3.91 2.26 -6.12
N LEU A 72 2.76 1.63 -5.87
CA LEU A 72 2.50 0.90 -4.62
C LEU A 72 3.55 -0.19 -4.42
N GLU A 73 3.76 -1.06 -5.41
CA GLU A 73 4.74 -2.16 -5.35
C GLU A 73 6.14 -1.67 -5.00
N LEU A 74 6.61 -0.61 -5.67
CA LEU A 74 7.89 0.03 -5.39
C LEU A 74 7.94 0.57 -3.95
N THR A 75 6.86 1.21 -3.49
CA THR A 75 6.77 1.73 -2.12
C THR A 75 6.83 0.59 -1.09
N LEU A 76 6.13 -0.51 -1.32
CA LEU A 76 6.16 -1.69 -0.46
C LEU A 76 7.54 -2.32 -0.41
N GLN A 77 8.24 -2.42 -1.55
CA GLN A 77 9.61 -2.89 -1.62
C GLN A 77 10.57 -1.99 -0.82
N GLU A 78 10.45 -0.67 -0.98
CA GLU A 78 11.24 0.31 -0.23
C GLU A 78 11.01 0.19 1.29
N ILE A 79 9.77 -0.04 1.72
CA ILE A 79 9.42 -0.27 3.13
C ILE A 79 10.02 -1.60 3.63
N ALA A 80 9.83 -2.69 2.88
CA ALA A 80 10.38 -4.01 3.22
C ALA A 80 11.92 -4.03 3.29
N ASN A 81 12.59 -3.15 2.53
CA ASN A 81 14.03 -2.99 2.57
C ASN A 81 14.53 -2.29 3.85
N LEU A 82 13.66 -1.62 4.61
CA LEU A 82 14.02 -1.03 5.91
C LEU A 82 14.26 -2.09 6.99
N LYS A 83 13.81 -3.34 6.76
CA LYS A 83 13.88 -4.47 7.69
C LYS A 83 13.24 -4.17 9.04
N CYS A 84 12.03 -3.64 8.99
CA CYS A 84 11.28 -3.19 10.16
C CYS A 84 10.27 -4.23 10.66
N GLN A 85 10.26 -5.44 10.12
CA GLN A 85 9.26 -6.50 10.38
C GLN A 85 7.84 -5.98 10.17
N VAL A 86 7.62 -5.36 9.02
CA VAL A 86 6.31 -4.83 8.65
C VAL A 86 5.44 -5.97 8.15
N SER A 87 4.21 -6.03 8.64
CA SER A 87 3.18 -6.95 8.16
C SER A 87 1.97 -6.17 7.65
N GLY A 88 1.18 -6.71 6.73
CA GLY A 88 0.07 -5.96 6.17
C GLY A 88 -0.59 -6.60 4.97
N TYR A 89 -1.56 -5.88 4.41
CA TYR A 89 -2.44 -6.39 3.36
C TYR A 89 -2.94 -5.23 2.51
N PHE A 90 -2.88 -5.39 1.18
CA PHE A 90 -3.51 -4.49 0.21
C PHE A 90 -4.30 -5.31 -0.79
N HIS A 91 -5.56 -4.93 -0.95
CA HIS A 91 -6.43 -5.43 -1.99
C HIS A 91 -6.51 -4.39 -3.10
N ILE A 92 -6.40 -4.87 -4.34
CA ILE A 92 -6.50 -4.07 -5.55
C ILE A 92 -7.63 -4.65 -6.37
N GLN A 93 -8.60 -3.82 -6.71
CA GLN A 93 -9.77 -4.22 -7.48
C GLN A 93 -9.89 -3.35 -8.73
N GLY A 94 -9.98 -3.95 -9.91
CA GLY A 94 -10.27 -3.26 -11.15
C GLY A 94 -11.66 -2.62 -11.17
N GLU A 95 -11.86 -1.58 -11.98
CA GLU A 95 -13.14 -0.83 -12.03
C GLU A 95 -14.35 -1.67 -12.48
N ASP A 96 -14.13 -2.77 -13.22
CA ASP A 96 -15.16 -3.75 -13.60
C ASP A 96 -15.38 -4.85 -12.54
N GLY A 97 -14.54 -4.86 -11.51
CA GLY A 97 -14.53 -5.88 -10.45
C GLY A 97 -13.94 -7.23 -10.85
N GLU A 98 -13.59 -7.44 -12.13
CA GLU A 98 -13.09 -8.71 -12.66
C GLU A 98 -11.64 -8.96 -12.26
N ILE A 99 -10.84 -7.89 -12.16
CA ILE A 99 -9.44 -7.98 -11.76
C ILE A 99 -9.30 -7.80 -10.26
N ASN A 100 -8.73 -8.79 -9.57
CA ASN A 100 -8.46 -8.73 -8.14
C ASN A 100 -7.03 -9.16 -7.84
N PHE A 101 -6.22 -8.25 -7.30
CA PHE A 101 -4.88 -8.56 -6.81
C PHE A 101 -4.79 -8.43 -5.32
N LEU A 102 -3.86 -9.21 -4.77
CA LEU A 102 -3.54 -9.19 -3.37
C LEU A 102 -2.05 -9.07 -3.12
N TYR A 103 -1.70 -8.04 -2.35
CA TYR A 103 -0.38 -7.90 -1.75
C TYR A 103 -0.48 -8.20 -0.27
N LYS A 104 0.28 -9.20 0.19
CA LYS A 104 0.43 -9.51 1.61
C LYS A 104 1.88 -9.28 2.03
N LEU A 105 2.08 -8.59 3.15
CA LEU A 105 3.38 -8.45 3.78
C LEU A 105 3.39 -9.29 5.06
N ASN A 106 4.39 -10.15 5.21
CA ASN A 106 4.66 -10.89 6.45
C ASN A 106 6.12 -10.68 6.83
N ASP A 107 6.39 -9.92 7.89
CA ASP A 107 7.74 -9.64 8.37
C ASP A 107 8.70 -9.18 7.24
N ASP A 108 8.29 -8.16 6.49
CA ASP A 108 8.98 -7.61 5.31
C ASP A 108 9.04 -8.54 4.08
N LEU A 109 8.43 -9.73 4.11
CA LEU A 109 8.28 -10.58 2.93
C LEU A 109 7.00 -10.23 2.18
N ILE A 110 7.15 -9.77 0.94
CA ILE A 110 6.03 -9.42 0.06
C ILE A 110 5.62 -10.67 -0.71
N LEU A 111 4.33 -11.01 -0.61
CA LEU A 111 3.68 -12.05 -1.38
C LEU A 111 2.63 -11.38 -2.27
N PHE A 112 2.65 -11.75 -3.55
CA PHE A 112 1.65 -11.36 -4.52
C PHE A 112 0.77 -12.57 -4.85
N GLN A 113 -0.54 -12.35 -4.90
CA GLN A 113 -1.50 -13.32 -5.37
C GLN A 113 -2.48 -12.63 -6.32
N GLU A 114 -2.59 -13.17 -7.53
CA GLU A 114 -3.72 -12.89 -8.41
C GLU A 114 -4.89 -13.75 -7.95
N SER A 115 -6.01 -13.11 -7.64
CA SER A 115 -7.23 -13.82 -7.27
C SER A 115 -8.03 -14.04 -8.54
N ASP A 116 -8.00 -15.25 -9.06
CA ASP A 116 -9.06 -15.70 -9.96
C ASP A 116 -10.38 -15.58 -9.19
N LEU A 117 -11.31 -14.78 -9.69
CA LEU A 117 -12.68 -14.76 -9.19
C LEU A 117 -13.28 -16.17 -9.30
N LEU A 118 -13.24 -16.93 -8.20
CA LEU A 118 -14.20 -17.99 -7.99
C LEU A 118 -15.46 -17.37 -7.39
N ILE A 119 -16.43 -17.26 -8.29
CA ILE A 119 -17.85 -16.95 -8.16
C ILE A 119 -18.49 -17.39 -6.83
N ASP A 120 -19.37 -16.52 -6.34
CA ASP A 120 -20.47 -16.67 -5.37
C ASP A 120 -20.36 -17.77 -4.30
N ILE A 121 -20.38 -17.33 -3.03
CA ILE A 121 -20.92 -18.16 -1.96
C ILE A 121 -22.41 -17.82 -1.85
N SER A 122 -23.22 -18.71 -2.42
CA SER A 122 -24.68 -18.83 -2.25
C SER A 122 -25.11 -18.91 -0.80
#